data_AF-A0A6C0HWK4-F1
#
_entry.id   AF-A0A6C0HWK4-F1
#
_cell.length_a   1.000
_cell.length_b   1.000
_cell.length_c   1.000
_cell.angle_alpha   90.00
_cell.angle_beta   90.00
_cell.angle_gamma   90.00
#
_symmetry.space_group_name_H-M   'P 1'
#
loop_
_entity.id
_entity.type
_entity.pdbx_description
1 polymer ?
#
loop_
_entity_poly.entity_id
_entity_poly.type
_entity_poly.pdbx_seq_one_letter_code
_entity_poly.pdbx_strand_id
1 'polypeptide(L)'
;MKINWDFFNKNNLPKFFGYHFMEIFIIFVFSLLLTTTKTSPFITIVSIILLVYYSYFIHLVIHKIPKEYNIHTLFHHSKKPMDYWINLFIELVVNILFFVSFYYIKVLFKLNFIPNILIIYYGMIYVSVHIINYSIFHLGKNHRNHHLETNQKCNFGPDTMDHFLNTNCNSNYENLIHMLPNILIAFIITKYIYS
;
A
#
# COMPACT_ATOMS: atom_id res chain seq x y z
N MET A 1 -7.66 3.35 16.56
CA MET A 1 -6.35 3.78 16.01
C MET A 1 -5.72 4.73 17.00
N LYS A 2 -4.50 4.44 17.46
CA LYS A 2 -3.76 5.29 18.40
C LYS A 2 -2.31 5.36 17.91
N ILE A 3 -1.71 6.55 17.91
CA ILE A 3 -0.30 6.69 17.54
C ILE A 3 0.54 5.90 18.54
N ASN A 4 1.41 5.03 18.03
CA ASN A 4 2.37 4.27 18.81
C ASN A 4 3.66 5.08 18.95
N TRP A 5 3.79 5.85 20.04
CA TRP A 5 5.00 6.63 20.28
C TRP A 5 6.25 5.76 20.49
N ASP A 6 6.08 4.50 20.91
CA ASP A 6 7.19 3.55 21.04
C ASP A 6 7.80 3.16 19.69
N PHE A 7 7.13 3.44 18.57
CA PHE A 7 7.70 3.27 17.23
C PHE A 7 9.04 4.01 17.08
N PHE A 8 9.16 5.21 17.65
CA PHE A 8 10.38 6.02 17.59
C PHE A 8 11.42 5.69 18.65
N ASN A 9 11.18 4.66 19.47
CA ASN A 9 12.13 4.23 20.49
C ASN A 9 13.43 3.72 19.84
N LYS A 10 14.57 3.96 20.49
CA LYS A 10 15.91 3.53 20.09
C LYS A 10 16.02 2.03 19.78
N ASN A 11 15.15 1.19 20.38
CA ASN A 11 15.13 -0.25 20.14
C ASN A 11 14.31 -0.67 18.92
N ASN A 12 13.35 0.16 18.50
CA ASN A 12 12.40 -0.16 17.42
C ASN A 12 12.82 0.48 16.09
N LEU A 13 13.34 1.71 16.14
CA LEU A 13 13.74 2.45 14.95
C LEU A 13 14.82 1.74 14.11
N PRO A 14 15.90 1.16 14.70
CA PRO A 14 16.89 0.42 13.92
C PRO A 14 16.32 -0.85 13.29
N LYS A 15 15.38 -1.53 13.98
CA LYS A 15 14.69 -2.71 13.43
C LYS A 15 13.85 -2.29 12.23
N PHE A 16 13.01 -1.27 12.39
CA PHE A 16 12.23 -0.70 11.30
C PHE A 16 13.09 -0.40 10.07
N PHE A 17 14.19 0.32 10.24
CA PHE A 17 15.10 0.59 9.12
C PHE A 17 15.73 -0.68 8.55
N GLY A 18 16.12 -1.64 9.38
CA GLY A 18 16.66 -2.93 8.92
C GLY A 18 15.72 -3.71 8.02
N TYR A 19 14.40 -3.60 8.21
CA TYR A 19 13.40 -4.32 7.42
C TYR A 19 12.83 -3.50 6.25
N HIS A 20 12.70 -2.17 6.38
CA HIS A 20 11.94 -1.34 5.43
C HIS A 20 12.79 -0.28 4.70
N PHE A 21 14.00 0.03 5.16
CA PHE A 21 14.79 1.15 4.62
C PHE A 21 14.99 1.06 3.10
N MET A 22 15.40 -0.11 2.59
CA MET A 22 15.71 -0.27 1.17
C MET A 22 14.49 -0.04 0.27
N GLU A 23 13.33 -0.55 0.67
CA GLU A 23 12.08 -0.37 -0.06
C GLU A 23 11.67 1.10 -0.06
N ILE A 24 11.59 1.73 1.12
CA ILE A 24 11.27 3.15 1.27
C ILE A 24 12.24 4.03 0.46
N PHE A 25 13.54 3.77 0.58
CA PHE A 25 14.58 4.53 -0.10
C PHE A 25 14.44 4.45 -1.63
N ILE A 26 14.24 3.25 -2.18
CA ILE A 26 14.10 3.06 -3.63
C ILE A 26 12.81 3.72 -4.14
N ILE A 27 11.68 3.60 -3.42
CA ILE A 27 10.44 4.30 -3.76
C ILE A 27 10.68 5.81 -3.83
N PHE A 28 11.36 6.40 -2.84
CA PHE A 28 11.65 7.83 -2.86
C PHE A 28 12.57 8.24 -4.01
N VAL A 29 13.66 7.51 -4.23
CA VAL A 29 14.60 7.81 -5.33
C VAL A 29 13.89 7.75 -6.68
N PHE A 30 13.12 6.70 -6.96
CA PHE A 30 12.39 6.57 -8.22
C PHE A 30 11.28 7.61 -8.36
N SER A 31 10.59 7.95 -7.27
CA SER A 31 9.60 9.05 -7.29
C SER A 31 10.24 10.38 -7.65
N LEU A 32 11.43 10.68 -7.10
CA LEU A 32 12.19 11.87 -7.45
C LEU A 32 12.59 11.86 -8.93
N LEU A 33 13.11 10.74 -9.43
CA LEU A 33 13.48 10.59 -10.85
C LEU A 33 12.29 10.77 -11.81
N LEU A 34 11.09 10.34 -11.43
CA LEU A 34 9.87 10.53 -12.22
C LEU A 34 9.39 11.98 -12.25
N THR A 35 9.84 12.82 -11.31
CA THR A 35 9.28 14.16 -11.09
C THR A 35 10.29 15.30 -11.17
N THR A 36 11.58 15.00 -11.32
CA THR A 36 12.72 15.93 -11.26
C THR A 36 12.58 17.19 -12.11
N THR A 37 11.91 17.13 -13.26
CA THR A 37 11.78 18.28 -14.17
C THR A 37 10.54 19.12 -13.95
N LYS A 38 9.56 18.63 -13.18
CA LYS A 38 8.21 19.25 -13.09
C LYS A 38 7.78 19.58 -11.67
N THR A 39 8.37 18.95 -10.66
CA THR A 39 7.92 19.05 -9.26
C THR A 39 9.13 19.17 -8.34
N SER A 40 9.01 19.99 -7.29
CA SER A 40 10.09 20.10 -6.31
C SER A 40 10.27 18.79 -5.52
N PRO A 41 11.50 18.42 -5.11
CA PRO A 41 11.75 17.22 -4.32
C PRO A 41 10.89 17.15 -3.05
N PHE A 42 10.68 18.28 -2.38
CA PHE A 42 9.84 18.35 -1.19
C PHE A 42 8.39 17.96 -1.47
N ILE A 43 7.79 18.49 -2.55
CA ILE A 43 6.42 18.16 -2.95
C ILE A 43 6.31 16.68 -3.31
N THR A 44 7.32 16.12 -3.98
CA THR A 44 7.38 14.68 -4.29
C THR A 44 7.38 13.82 -3.02
N ILE A 45 8.21 14.17 -2.03
CA ILE A 45 8.27 13.44 -0.75
C ILE A 45 6.92 13.49 -0.03
N VAL A 46 6.34 14.68 0.11
CA VAL A 46 5.02 14.87 0.75
C VAL A 46 3.95 14.08 0.00
N SER A 47 3.98 14.06 -1.33
CA SER A 47 3.02 13.32 -2.15
C SER A 47 3.10 11.81 -1.90
N ILE A 48 4.29 11.24 -1.79
CA ILE A 48 4.47 9.81 -1.49
C ILE A 48 3.99 9.47 -0.09
N ILE A 49 4.30 10.31 0.91
CA ILE A 49 3.80 10.10 2.28
C ILE A 49 2.27 10.11 2.30
N LEU A 50 1.63 11.04 1.57
CA LEU A 50 0.17 11.09 1.47
C LEU A 50 -0.41 9.86 0.77
N LEU A 51 0.25 9.35 -0.28
CA LEU A 51 -0.19 8.15 -0.98
C LEU A 51 -0.09 6.89 -0.12
N VAL A 52 1.00 6.75 0.66
CA VAL A 52 1.19 5.67 1.65
C VAL A 52 0.13 5.75 2.76
N TYR A 53 -0.10 6.95 3.28
CA TYR A 53 -1.13 7.16 4.29
C TYR A 53 -2.53 6.85 3.73
N TYR A 54 -2.78 7.28 2.50
CA TYR A 54 -4.05 7.06 1.83
C TYR A 54 -4.33 5.56 1.61
N SER A 55 -3.36 4.79 1.11
CA SER A 55 -3.55 3.35 0.85
C SER A 55 -3.88 2.57 2.13
N TYR A 56 -3.19 2.90 3.24
CA TYR A 56 -3.55 2.39 4.56
C TYR A 56 -4.97 2.78 4.96
N PHE A 57 -5.31 4.07 4.84
CA PHE A 57 -6.57 4.60 5.31
C PHE A 57 -7.76 4.05 4.53
N ILE A 58 -7.68 3.98 3.20
CA ILE A 58 -8.77 3.46 2.37
C ILE A 58 -9.02 1.98 2.65
N HIS A 59 -7.96 1.20 2.86
CA HIS A 59 -8.08 -0.21 3.21
C HIS A 59 -8.77 -0.37 4.58
N LEU A 60 -8.35 0.40 5.58
CA LEU A 60 -9.00 0.45 6.90
C LEU A 60 -10.48 0.85 6.80
N VAL A 61 -10.81 1.86 6.00
CA VAL A 61 -12.20 2.33 5.81
C VAL A 61 -13.04 1.26 5.16
N ILE A 62 -12.51 0.58 4.16
CA ILE A 62 -13.23 -0.50 3.49
C ILE A 62 -13.54 -1.61 4.48
N HIS A 63 -12.62 -1.98 5.38
CA HIS A 63 -12.92 -2.94 6.45
C HIS A 63 -14.01 -2.52 7.44
N LYS A 64 -14.42 -1.24 7.46
CA LYS A 64 -15.55 -0.76 8.27
C LYS A 64 -16.89 -0.81 7.52
N ILE A 65 -16.89 -1.01 6.21
CA ILE A 65 -18.13 -1.17 5.44
C ILE A 65 -18.75 -2.52 5.84
N PRO A 66 -20.07 -2.57 6.15
CA PRO A 66 -20.75 -3.81 6.50
C PRO A 66 -20.52 -4.89 5.45
N LYS A 67 -20.31 -6.13 5.89
CA LYS A 67 -19.86 -7.23 5.03
C LYS A 67 -20.80 -7.44 3.85
N GLU A 68 -22.09 -7.20 4.00
CA GLU A 68 -23.11 -7.37 2.96
C GLU A 68 -22.89 -6.47 1.73
N TYR A 69 -22.20 -5.34 1.89
CA TYR A 69 -21.97 -4.36 0.83
C TYR A 69 -20.49 -4.24 0.42
N ASN A 70 -19.62 -5.03 1.06
CA ASN A 70 -18.20 -4.84 1.00
C ASN A 70 -17.55 -5.92 0.14
N ILE A 71 -17.42 -5.63 -1.16
CA ILE A 71 -16.83 -6.52 -2.16
C ILE A 71 -15.44 -7.03 -1.75
N HIS A 72 -14.65 -6.19 -1.08
CA HIS A 72 -13.34 -6.57 -0.54
C HIS A 72 -13.49 -7.67 0.52
N THR A 73 -14.36 -7.48 1.51
CA THR A 73 -14.56 -8.52 2.53
C THR A 73 -15.34 -9.74 2.03
N LEU A 74 -16.22 -9.57 1.03
CA LEU A 74 -17.06 -10.64 0.49
C LEU A 74 -16.31 -11.59 -0.44
N PHE A 75 -15.39 -11.07 -1.25
CA PHE A 75 -14.72 -11.87 -2.25
C PHE A 75 -13.29 -12.16 -1.84
N HIS A 76 -12.52 -11.12 -1.50
CA HIS A 76 -11.11 -11.27 -1.18
C HIS A 76 -10.87 -11.93 0.18
N HIS A 77 -11.73 -11.67 1.18
CA HIS A 77 -11.61 -12.24 2.53
C HIS A 77 -12.49 -13.45 2.83
N SER A 78 -13.48 -13.76 2.00
CA SER A 78 -14.40 -14.86 2.30
C SER A 78 -13.85 -16.20 1.83
N LYS A 79 -14.06 -17.25 2.64
CA LYS A 79 -13.74 -18.64 2.27
C LYS A 79 -14.77 -19.26 1.31
N LYS A 80 -15.62 -18.46 0.66
CA LYS A 80 -16.66 -18.99 -0.23
C LYS A 80 -16.01 -19.68 -1.44
N PRO A 81 -16.67 -20.72 -2.01
CA PRO A 81 -16.15 -21.44 -3.16
C PRO A 81 -16.36 -20.61 -4.44
N MET A 82 -15.59 -19.54 -4.60
CA MET A 82 -15.46 -18.84 -5.87
C MET A 82 -14.16 -19.31 -6.54
N ASP A 83 -14.16 -19.37 -7.87
CA ASP A 83 -12.94 -19.69 -8.61
C ASP A 83 -11.81 -18.72 -8.24
N TYR A 84 -10.61 -19.27 -8.06
CA TYR A 84 -9.44 -18.52 -7.59
C TYR A 84 -9.11 -17.34 -8.51
N TRP A 85 -9.20 -17.51 -9.83
CA TRP A 85 -8.88 -16.46 -10.79
C TRP A 85 -9.92 -15.35 -10.81
N ILE A 86 -11.20 -15.70 -10.59
CA ILE A 86 -12.25 -14.69 -10.42
C ILE A 86 -11.98 -13.87 -9.15
N ASN A 87 -11.58 -14.51 -8.05
CA ASN A 87 -11.26 -13.78 -6.82
C ASN A 87 -10.06 -12.83 -7.01
N LEU A 88 -9.01 -13.33 -7.64
CA LEU A 88 -7.82 -12.55 -7.96
C LEU A 88 -8.15 -11.36 -8.88
N PHE A 89 -9.05 -11.54 -9.86
CA PHE A 89 -9.50 -10.47 -10.72
C PHE A 89 -10.32 -9.42 -9.96
N ILE A 90 -11.23 -9.83 -9.07
CA ILE A 90 -11.98 -8.89 -8.23
C ILE A 90 -11.02 -8.10 -7.34
N GLU A 91 -10.06 -8.78 -6.70
CA GLU A 91 -9.03 -8.13 -5.90
C GLU A 91 -8.23 -7.10 -6.72
N LEU A 92 -7.83 -7.46 -7.94
CA LEU A 92 -7.12 -6.55 -8.85
C LEU A 92 -7.96 -5.29 -9.12
N VAL A 93 -9.24 -5.46 -9.46
CA VAL A 93 -10.15 -4.34 -9.73
C VAL A 93 -10.33 -3.47 -8.49
N VAL A 94 -10.54 -4.07 -7.31
CA VAL A 94 -10.71 -3.34 -6.05
C VAL A 94 -9.45 -2.50 -5.74
N ASN A 95 -8.26 -3.09 -5.85
CA ASN A 95 -7.01 -2.38 -5.59
C ASN A 95 -6.75 -1.26 -6.60
N ILE A 96 -7.11 -1.43 -7.87
CA ILE A 96 -7.07 -0.34 -8.88
C ILE A 96 -8.04 0.78 -8.49
N LEU A 97 -9.25 0.43 -8.06
CA LEU A 97 -10.28 1.41 -7.68
C LEU A 97 -9.86 2.27 -6.50
N PHE A 98 -8.97 1.81 -5.62
CA PHE A 98 -8.41 2.66 -4.56
C PHE A 98 -7.72 3.88 -5.17
N PHE A 99 -6.79 3.68 -6.11
CA PHE A 99 -6.06 4.79 -6.71
C PHE A 99 -6.87 5.60 -7.71
N VAL A 100 -7.84 4.99 -8.38
CA VAL A 100 -8.83 5.75 -9.18
C VAL A 100 -9.64 6.67 -8.26
N SER A 101 -10.07 6.20 -7.10
CA SER A 101 -10.81 7.04 -6.14
C SER A 101 -9.92 8.15 -5.56
N PHE A 102 -8.64 7.89 -5.31
CA PHE A 102 -7.69 8.93 -4.92
C PHE A 102 -7.54 10.03 -5.98
N TYR A 103 -7.48 9.65 -7.26
CA TYR A 103 -7.45 10.62 -8.36
C TYR A 103 -8.68 11.53 -8.33
N TYR A 104 -9.88 10.98 -8.12
CA TYR A 104 -11.10 11.78 -8.00
C TYR A 104 -11.10 12.66 -6.73
N ILE A 105 -10.62 12.16 -5.59
CA ILE A 105 -10.42 12.95 -4.37
C ILE A 105 -9.48 14.14 -4.67
N LYS A 106 -8.35 13.88 -5.34
CA LYS A 106 -7.41 14.91 -5.75
C LYS A 106 -8.09 16.00 -6.59
N VAL A 107 -8.89 15.63 -7.58
CA VAL A 107 -9.63 16.57 -8.43
C VAL A 107 -10.66 17.37 -7.62
N LEU A 108 -11.45 16.68 -6.79
CA LEU A 108 -12.51 17.30 -5.97
C LEU A 108 -11.97 18.33 -4.98
N PHE A 109 -10.89 17.99 -4.28
CA PHE A 109 -10.25 18.85 -3.28
C PHE A 109 -9.15 19.76 -3.86
N LYS A 110 -8.98 19.77 -5.20
CA LYS A 110 -7.98 20.59 -5.91
C LYS A 110 -6.56 20.39 -5.38
N LEU A 111 -6.18 19.15 -5.05
CA LEU A 111 -4.85 18.76 -4.56
C LEU A 111 -3.82 18.74 -5.71
N ASN A 112 -3.68 19.84 -6.44
CA ASN A 112 -2.91 19.96 -7.67
C ASN A 112 -1.40 19.71 -7.46
N PHE A 113 -0.91 19.85 -6.24
CA PHE A 113 0.48 19.60 -5.90
C PHE A 113 0.87 18.11 -6.00
N ILE A 114 -0.09 17.18 -5.94
CA ILE A 114 0.19 15.74 -6.07
C ILE A 114 0.28 15.38 -7.55
N PRO A 115 1.46 15.01 -8.09
CA PRO A 115 1.60 14.70 -9.51
C PRO A 115 0.85 13.40 -9.87
N ASN A 116 0.12 13.40 -10.98
CA ASN A 116 -0.60 12.20 -11.46
C ASN A 116 0.33 11.00 -11.68
N ILE A 117 1.56 11.27 -12.13
CA ILE A 117 2.58 10.26 -12.35
C ILE A 117 2.92 9.48 -11.05
N LEU A 118 2.88 10.14 -9.89
CA LEU A 118 3.12 9.47 -8.61
C LEU A 118 1.92 8.62 -8.15
N ILE A 119 0.69 9.05 -8.46
CA ILE A 119 -0.51 8.24 -8.17
C ILE A 119 -0.46 6.94 -8.96
N ILE A 120 -0.12 7.01 -10.24
CA ILE A 120 0.00 5.84 -11.12
C ILE A 120 1.17 4.95 -10.70
N TYR A 121 2.34 5.54 -10.42
CA TYR A 121 3.51 4.80 -9.97
C TYR A 121 3.24 4.04 -8.67
N TYR A 122 2.79 4.73 -7.63
CA TYR A 122 2.54 4.10 -6.33
C TYR A 122 1.34 3.16 -6.39
N GLY A 123 0.32 3.47 -7.18
CA GLY A 123 -0.81 2.58 -7.44
C GLY A 123 -0.38 1.26 -8.07
N MET A 124 0.51 1.29 -9.07
CA MET A 124 1.08 0.08 -9.65
C MET A 124 1.90 -0.74 -8.63
N ILE A 125 2.68 -0.09 -7.77
CA ILE A 125 3.40 -0.79 -6.69
C ILE A 125 2.40 -1.53 -5.81
N TYR A 126 1.41 -0.82 -5.27
CA TYR A 126 0.44 -1.37 -4.35
C TYR A 126 -0.33 -2.55 -4.98
N VAL A 127 -0.90 -2.33 -6.17
CA VAL A 127 -1.69 -3.34 -6.88
C VAL A 127 -0.83 -4.57 -7.19
N SER A 128 0.38 -4.39 -7.72
CA SER A 128 1.23 -5.51 -8.08
C SER A 128 1.73 -6.28 -6.85
N VAL A 129 2.02 -5.61 -5.73
CA VAL A 129 2.40 -6.29 -4.49
C VAL A 129 1.23 -7.12 -3.96
N HIS A 130 0.02 -6.58 -3.94
CA HIS A 130 -1.17 -7.35 -3.55
C HIS A 130 -1.38 -8.58 -4.45
N ILE A 131 -1.40 -8.38 -5.77
CA ILE A 131 -1.73 -9.48 -6.69
C ILE A 131 -0.60 -10.49 -6.82
N ILE A 132 0.61 -10.04 -7.08
CA ILE A 132 1.75 -10.92 -7.37
C ILE A 132 2.31 -11.48 -6.08
N ASN A 133 2.68 -10.60 -5.14
CA ASN A 133 3.43 -11.03 -3.97
C ASN A 133 2.50 -11.72 -2.97
N TYR A 134 1.37 -11.09 -2.66
CA TYR A 134 0.48 -11.58 -1.61
C TYR A 134 -0.46 -12.67 -2.11
N SER A 135 -1.13 -12.48 -3.24
CA SER A 135 -2.15 -13.45 -3.69
C SER A 135 -1.57 -14.62 -4.48
N ILE A 136 -0.63 -14.38 -5.41
CA ILE A 136 -0.02 -15.46 -6.21
C ILE A 136 1.09 -16.18 -5.42
N PHE A 137 2.08 -15.44 -4.92
CA PHE A 137 3.24 -16.03 -4.26
C PHE A 137 3.12 -16.20 -2.74
N HIS A 138 2.04 -15.70 -2.13
CA HIS A 138 1.77 -15.83 -0.69
C HIS A 138 2.92 -15.32 0.19
N LEU A 139 3.65 -14.32 -0.31
CA LEU A 139 4.67 -13.58 0.43
C LEU A 139 3.98 -12.63 1.41
N GLY A 140 4.71 -12.20 2.44
CA GLY A 140 4.18 -11.27 3.44
C GLY A 140 3.35 -11.95 4.53
N LYS A 141 4.02 -12.26 5.64
CA LYS A 141 3.42 -13.00 6.75
C LYS A 141 2.35 -12.17 7.46
N ASN A 142 2.52 -10.85 7.55
CA ASN A 142 1.58 -9.99 8.25
C ASN A 142 0.30 -9.79 7.44
N HIS A 143 0.41 -9.62 6.11
CA HIS A 143 -0.75 -9.61 5.23
C HIS A 143 -1.49 -10.95 5.22
N ARG A 144 -0.77 -12.08 5.17
CA ARG A 144 -1.42 -13.40 5.29
C ARG A 144 -2.16 -13.58 6.62
N ASN A 145 -1.59 -13.10 7.72
CA ASN A 145 -2.24 -13.17 9.03
C ASN A 145 -3.53 -12.34 9.06
N HIS A 146 -3.54 -11.17 8.42
CA HIS A 146 -4.75 -10.33 8.27
C HIS A 146 -5.92 -11.14 7.68
N HIS A 147 -5.67 -11.93 6.64
CA HIS A 147 -6.66 -12.82 6.00
C HIS A 147 -7.15 -13.96 6.89
N LEU A 148 -6.27 -14.48 7.74
CA LEU A 148 -6.57 -15.62 8.61
C LEU A 148 -7.33 -15.24 9.87
N GLU A 149 -7.23 -13.99 10.32
CA GLU A 149 -7.89 -13.55 11.53
C GLU A 149 -9.42 -13.47 11.38
N THR A 150 -10.13 -14.03 12.35
CA THR A 150 -11.59 -14.17 12.37
C THR A 150 -12.34 -12.84 12.24
N ASN A 151 -11.66 -11.71 12.48
CA ASN A 151 -12.25 -10.37 12.41
C ASN A 151 -11.51 -9.38 11.52
N GLN A 152 -10.35 -9.71 10.93
CA GLN A 152 -9.57 -8.82 10.04
C GLN A 152 -9.39 -7.40 10.61
N LYS A 153 -9.03 -7.29 11.90
CA LYS A 153 -9.00 -6.03 12.66
C LYS A 153 -7.60 -5.40 12.77
N CYS A 154 -6.58 -6.04 12.23
CA CYS A 154 -5.19 -5.58 12.27
C CYS A 154 -4.45 -5.95 10.97
N ASN A 155 -3.23 -5.44 10.80
CA ASN A 155 -2.38 -5.59 9.61
C ASN A 155 -3.03 -5.07 8.32
N PHE A 156 -3.48 -3.81 8.32
CA PHE A 156 -4.09 -3.19 7.13
C PHE A 156 -3.07 -2.79 6.06
N GLY A 157 -1.79 -2.68 6.42
CA GLY A 157 -0.70 -2.41 5.50
C GLY A 157 -0.63 -0.95 5.01
N PRO A 158 0.56 -0.47 4.61
CA PRO A 158 1.83 -1.17 4.71
C PRO A 158 2.28 -1.32 6.17
N ASP A 159 3.13 -2.32 6.46
CA ASP A 159 3.54 -2.71 7.82
C ASP A 159 4.03 -1.51 8.66
N THR A 160 4.75 -0.58 8.04
CA THR A 160 5.14 0.72 8.62
C THR A 160 3.97 1.47 9.27
N MET A 161 2.84 1.58 8.59
CA MET A 161 1.66 2.28 9.07
C MET A 161 0.97 1.51 10.19
N ASP A 162 0.96 0.18 10.12
CA ASP A 162 0.38 -0.65 11.18
C ASP A 162 1.14 -0.50 12.50
N HIS A 163 2.47 -0.55 12.48
CA HIS A 163 3.27 -0.32 13.69
C HIS A 163 3.16 1.11 14.21
N PHE A 164 3.12 2.10 13.30
CA PHE A 164 2.98 3.51 13.68
C PHE A 164 1.60 3.83 14.29
N LEU A 165 0.53 3.20 13.81
CA LEU A 165 -0.86 3.45 14.23
C LEU A 165 -1.42 2.39 15.18
N ASN A 166 -0.55 1.49 15.65
CA ASN A 166 -0.85 0.39 16.55
C ASN A 166 -2.02 -0.47 16.05
N THR A 167 -2.01 -0.80 14.77
CA THR A 167 -2.94 -1.71 14.12
C THR A 167 -2.27 -2.99 13.65
N ASN A 168 -1.05 -3.27 14.07
CA ASN A 168 -0.35 -4.53 13.80
C ASN A 168 -0.88 -5.67 14.70
N CYS A 169 -0.98 -6.88 14.15
CA CYS A 169 -1.43 -8.07 14.90
C CYS A 169 -0.32 -8.61 15.83
N ASN A 170 0.94 -8.32 15.52
CA ASN A 170 2.10 -8.74 16.30
C ASN A 170 3.22 -7.69 16.20
N SER A 171 4.16 -7.71 17.13
CA SER A 171 5.25 -6.72 17.21
C SER A 171 6.39 -6.93 16.20
N ASN A 172 6.30 -7.91 15.30
CA ASN A 172 7.37 -8.20 14.34
C ASN A 172 7.20 -7.38 13.07
N TYR A 173 8.31 -6.81 12.61
CA TYR A 173 8.38 -6.12 11.32
C TYR A 173 8.44 -7.14 10.17
N GLU A 174 7.74 -6.83 9.08
CA GLU A 174 7.79 -7.62 7.87
C GLU A 174 9.01 -7.26 7.02
N ASN A 175 9.69 -8.24 6.43
CA ASN A 175 10.76 -7.96 5.47
C ASN A 175 10.19 -7.60 4.09
N LEU A 176 10.27 -6.33 3.72
CA LEU A 176 9.68 -5.79 2.49
C LEU A 176 10.60 -5.88 1.25
N ILE A 177 11.78 -6.52 1.36
CA ILE A 177 12.71 -6.68 0.22
C ILE A 177 12.05 -7.39 -0.98
N HIS A 178 11.09 -8.26 -0.72
CA HIS A 178 10.36 -8.97 -1.77
C HIS A 178 9.52 -8.04 -2.67
N MET A 179 9.26 -6.79 -2.26
CA MET A 179 8.57 -5.77 -3.06
C MET A 179 9.48 -5.05 -4.08
N LEU A 180 10.81 -5.17 -3.97
CA LEU A 180 11.75 -4.45 -4.83
C LEU A 180 11.54 -4.69 -6.35
N PRO A 181 11.26 -5.93 -6.82
CA PRO A 181 10.95 -6.16 -8.23
C PRO A 181 9.73 -5.38 -8.70
N ASN A 182 8.66 -5.33 -7.89
CA ASN A 182 7.44 -4.59 -8.18
C ASN A 182 7.72 -3.09 -8.31
N ILE A 183 8.53 -2.54 -7.39
CA ILE A 183 8.93 -1.13 -7.36
C ILE A 183 9.72 -0.75 -8.62
N LEU A 184 10.64 -1.60 -9.05
CA LEU A 184 11.42 -1.41 -10.27
C LEU A 184 10.56 -1.49 -11.53
N ILE A 185 9.73 -2.51 -11.66
CA ILE A 185 8.85 -2.69 -12.83
C ILE A 185 7.85 -1.53 -12.93
N ALA A 186 7.22 -1.15 -11.81
CA ALA A 186 6.32 -0.01 -11.76
C ALA A 186 7.02 1.28 -12.21
N PHE A 187 8.27 1.50 -11.83
CA PHE A 187 9.04 2.67 -12.25
C PHE A 187 9.26 2.66 -13.77
N ILE A 188 9.70 1.53 -14.33
CA ILE A 188 9.96 1.39 -15.77
C ILE A 188 8.68 1.64 -16.57
N ILE A 189 7.57 1.01 -16.18
CA ILE A 189 6.27 1.15 -16.86
C ILE A 189 5.78 2.59 -16.74
N THR A 190 5.80 3.18 -15.55
CA THR A 190 5.36 4.57 -15.36
C THR A 190 6.18 5.52 -16.22
N LYS A 191 7.50 5.37 -16.21
CA LYS A 191 8.40 6.20 -17.01
C LYS A 191 8.10 6.05 -18.50
N TYR A 192 7.88 4.83 -18.99
CA TYR A 192 7.52 4.58 -20.39
C TYR A 192 6.19 5.25 -20.79
N ILE A 193 5.15 5.16 -19.94
CA ILE A 193 3.84 5.78 -20.20
C ILE A 193 3.92 7.32 -20.25
N TYR A 194 4.85 7.92 -19.50
CA TYR A 194 4.96 9.37 -19.32
C TYR A 194 6.14 10.02 -20.06
N SER A 195 6.91 9.24 -20.81
CA SER A 195 7.96 9.73 -21.72
C SER A 195 7.35 10.16 -23.04
#